data_AF-A0A4Q9HIU1-F1
#
_entry.id   AF-A0A4Q9HIU1-F1
#
_cell.length_a   1.000
_cell.length_b   1.000
_cell.length_c   1.000
_cell.angle_alpha   90.00
_cell.angle_beta   90.00
_cell.angle_gamma   90.00
#
_symmetry.space_group_name_H-M   'P 1'
#
loop_
_entity.id
_entity.type
_entity.pdbx_description
1 polymer ?
#
loop_
_entity_poly.entity_id
_entity_poly.type
_entity_poly.pdbx_seq_one_letter_code
_entity_poly.pdbx_strand_id
1 'polypeptide(L)'
;MTDTPRTLAEELRTRPDSGLTGLLRARPDLLNPVPGDVTQLATRAGTRASVVRAVERLNRFTLQTAEALAVAPDPCPYETLGALMAGDAGDAAVTAELPGAVAELRAQALVWGPDDRLRLVRTAREVLTPSATHPSPTGLGPSVAEATAGMSPGRLQDILAAAGLPATHDPVTAVAALTALFCDRTRMAALLAAAPAESAAVLDKLVWGPPYGGVTDRPAGHLQWLLDRGLLMPAGTRHVVLPREAALHLRGGRAHRGPEPVPPALSPVTEREPRLVDGAAAGQAFTALATVEELLKEWDLGGPAVLRAGGLSVRDLKRTATALDTTEQLAAFWLELAYAAGLVASDGEADERYAATPAAEDWLQLPDEERWARLVAGWLSATRTPGLVGTADTKGRALAALGPHLDRSAAPEVRRRALALLGTLPPGSSVPPTALLARLRWERPLRGASA
;
A
#
# COMPACT_ATOMS: atom_id res chain seq x y z
N MET A 1 -40.01 1.10 -8.21
CA MET A 1 -39.03 0.02 -8.07
C MET A 1 -37.75 0.50 -8.72
N THR A 2 -36.84 1.09 -7.95
CA THR A 2 -35.52 1.46 -8.45
C THR A 2 -34.79 0.16 -8.81
N ASP A 3 -34.57 -0.05 -10.11
CA ASP A 3 -33.94 -1.26 -10.64
C ASP A 3 -32.52 -1.35 -10.07
N THR A 4 -32.24 -2.42 -9.33
CA THR A 4 -30.92 -2.66 -8.74
C THR A 4 -29.92 -2.84 -9.89
N PRO A 5 -28.85 -2.03 -9.97
CA PRO A 5 -27.89 -2.14 -11.06
C PRO A 5 -27.28 -3.54 -11.08
N ARG A 6 -27.18 -4.12 -12.28
CA ARG A 6 -26.64 -5.46 -12.55
C ARG A 6 -25.21 -5.41 -13.07
N THR A 7 -24.74 -4.23 -13.44
CA THR A 7 -23.37 -3.98 -13.90
C THR A 7 -22.82 -2.68 -13.32
N LEU A 8 -21.49 -2.55 -13.28
CA LEU A 8 -20.83 -1.29 -12.92
C LEU A 8 -21.24 -0.16 -13.87
N ALA A 9 -21.45 -0.43 -15.16
CA ALA A 9 -21.87 0.59 -16.11
C ALA A 9 -23.28 1.14 -15.78
N GLU A 10 -24.21 0.28 -15.37
CA GLU A 10 -25.54 0.71 -14.91
C GLU A 10 -25.45 1.54 -13.62
N GLU A 11 -24.66 1.10 -12.64
CA GLU A 11 -24.40 1.88 -11.42
C GLU A 11 -23.86 3.27 -11.77
N LEU A 12 -22.84 3.36 -12.63
CA LEU A 12 -22.24 4.64 -13.02
C LEU A 12 -23.24 5.56 -13.74
N ARG A 13 -24.17 5.02 -14.54
CA ARG A 13 -25.22 5.83 -15.19
C ARG A 13 -26.20 6.46 -14.19
N THR A 14 -26.35 5.86 -13.01
CA THR A 14 -27.22 6.40 -11.94
C THR A 14 -26.52 7.44 -11.07
N ARG A 15 -25.21 7.65 -11.22
CA ARG A 15 -24.47 8.64 -10.43
C ARG A 15 -24.80 10.07 -10.88
N PRO A 16 -24.88 11.02 -9.94
CA PRO A 16 -24.92 12.43 -10.28
C PRO A 16 -23.59 12.88 -10.89
N ASP A 17 -23.61 14.00 -11.61
CA ASP A 17 -22.42 14.61 -12.23
C ASP A 17 -21.28 14.86 -11.22
N SER A 18 -21.62 15.24 -9.99
CA SER A 18 -20.66 15.40 -8.90
C SER A 18 -19.96 14.09 -8.55
N GLY A 19 -20.68 12.96 -8.60
CA GLY A 19 -20.13 11.62 -8.38
C GLY A 19 -19.22 11.16 -9.52
N LEU A 20 -19.57 11.47 -10.77
CA LEU A 20 -18.70 11.20 -11.92
C LEU A 20 -17.45 12.07 -11.92
N THR A 21 -17.59 13.37 -11.59
CA THR A 21 -16.47 14.29 -11.42
C THR A 21 -15.54 13.83 -10.31
N GLY A 22 -16.09 13.37 -9.18
CA GLY A 22 -15.34 12.79 -8.08
C GLY A 22 -14.53 11.56 -8.51
N LEU A 23 -15.15 10.64 -9.24
CA LEU A 23 -14.48 9.45 -9.79
C LEU A 23 -13.30 9.84 -10.70
N LEU A 24 -13.48 10.79 -11.62
CA LEU A 24 -12.42 11.21 -12.55
C LEU A 24 -11.27 11.94 -11.85
N ARG A 25 -11.55 12.70 -10.77
CA ARG A 25 -10.50 13.30 -9.93
C ARG A 25 -9.73 12.25 -9.12
N ALA A 26 -10.43 11.24 -8.59
CA ALA A 26 -9.81 10.15 -7.84
C ALA A 26 -9.02 9.19 -8.74
N ARG A 27 -9.47 8.99 -9.98
CA ARG A 27 -8.83 8.13 -10.99
C ARG A 27 -8.56 8.89 -12.30
N PRO A 28 -7.54 9.78 -12.32
CA PRO A 28 -7.18 10.56 -13.51
C PRO A 28 -6.77 9.69 -14.71
N ASP A 29 -6.33 8.46 -14.47
CA ASP A 29 -5.99 7.50 -15.51
C ASP A 29 -7.18 7.09 -16.39
N LEU A 30 -8.42 7.27 -15.93
CA LEU A 30 -9.62 7.00 -16.72
C LEU A 30 -9.82 7.98 -17.89
N LEU A 31 -9.14 9.13 -17.85
CA LEU A 31 -9.23 10.20 -18.85
C LEU A 31 -8.25 10.04 -20.02
N ASN A 32 -7.38 9.03 -20.02
CA ASN A 32 -6.35 8.86 -21.04
C ASN A 32 -6.50 7.52 -21.79
N PRO A 33 -7.06 7.52 -23.03
CA PRO A 33 -7.69 8.65 -23.73
C PRO A 33 -9.04 9.03 -23.09
N VAL A 34 -9.70 10.10 -23.52
CA VAL A 34 -11.02 10.47 -22.95
C VAL A 34 -12.07 9.39 -23.31
N PRO A 35 -12.90 8.92 -22.36
CA PRO A 35 -13.94 7.93 -22.67
C PRO A 35 -15.11 8.58 -23.43
N GLY A 36 -15.62 7.90 -24.45
CA GLY A 36 -16.76 8.36 -25.26
C GLY A 36 -18.12 8.15 -24.58
N ASP A 37 -18.22 7.22 -23.63
CA ASP A 37 -19.44 6.97 -22.86
C ASP A 37 -19.15 6.30 -21.49
N VAL A 38 -20.20 6.16 -20.67
CA VAL A 38 -20.14 5.54 -19.33
C VAL A 38 -19.78 4.05 -19.39
N THR A 39 -20.13 3.35 -20.47
CA THR A 39 -19.80 1.92 -20.63
C THR A 39 -18.29 1.75 -20.84
N GLN A 40 -17.68 2.61 -21.65
CA GLN A 40 -16.23 2.65 -21.84
C GLN A 40 -15.51 3.07 -20.56
N LEU A 41 -16.05 4.05 -19.83
CA LEU A 41 -15.55 4.44 -18.51
C LEU A 41 -15.55 3.26 -17.53
N ALA A 42 -16.66 2.52 -17.42
CA ALA A 42 -16.78 1.34 -16.57
C ALA A 42 -15.79 0.24 -16.97
N THR A 43 -15.65 -0.02 -18.27
CA THR A 43 -14.72 -1.00 -18.82
C THR A 43 -13.28 -0.65 -18.44
N ARG A 44 -12.88 0.61 -18.61
CA ARG A 44 -11.54 1.10 -18.24
C ARG A 44 -11.30 1.04 -16.75
N ALA A 45 -12.29 1.43 -15.95
CA ALA A 45 -12.22 1.34 -14.49
C ALA A 45 -12.01 -0.09 -13.99
N GLY A 46 -12.49 -1.09 -14.75
CA GLY A 46 -12.25 -2.51 -14.48
C GLY A 46 -10.91 -3.07 -14.99
N THR A 47 -10.12 -2.32 -15.77
CA THR A 47 -8.84 -2.85 -16.28
C THR A 47 -7.82 -3.05 -15.16
N ARG A 48 -6.96 -4.07 -15.29
CA ARG A 48 -5.95 -4.39 -14.27
C ARG A 48 -5.04 -3.20 -13.94
N ALA A 49 -4.51 -2.51 -14.96
CA ALA A 49 -3.63 -1.36 -14.75
C ALA A 49 -4.31 -0.21 -13.98
N SER A 50 -5.58 0.05 -14.27
CA SER A 50 -6.35 1.11 -13.62
C SER A 50 -6.74 0.71 -12.18
N VAL A 51 -7.14 -0.55 -11.98
CA VAL A 51 -7.45 -1.11 -10.66
C VAL A 51 -6.24 -1.09 -9.73
N VAL A 52 -5.07 -1.54 -10.20
CA VAL A 52 -3.83 -1.54 -9.39
C VAL A 52 -3.50 -0.12 -8.93
N ARG A 53 -3.55 0.87 -9.84
CA ARG A 53 -3.32 2.28 -9.48
C ARG A 53 -4.34 2.85 -8.49
N ALA A 54 -5.59 2.39 -8.53
CA ALA A 54 -6.62 2.80 -7.57
C ALA A 54 -6.34 2.18 -6.20
N VAL A 55 -6.04 0.87 -6.16
CA VAL A 55 -5.68 0.13 -4.94
C VAL A 55 -4.44 0.73 -4.25
N GLU A 56 -3.40 1.11 -5.01
CA GLU A 56 -2.19 1.78 -4.50
C GLU A 56 -2.46 3.16 -3.84
N ARG A 57 -3.62 3.76 -4.13
CA ARG A 57 -4.09 5.04 -3.58
C ARG A 57 -5.11 4.88 -2.45
N LEU A 58 -5.43 3.66 -2.03
CA LEU A 58 -6.26 3.47 -0.85
C LEU A 58 -5.42 3.74 0.41
N ASN A 59 -6.04 4.31 1.45
CA ASN A 59 -5.44 4.29 2.78
C ASN A 59 -5.50 2.86 3.35
N ARG A 60 -4.81 2.63 4.48
CA ARG A 60 -4.70 1.32 5.13
C ARG A 60 -6.06 0.70 5.42
N PHE A 61 -6.99 1.44 6.01
CA PHE A 61 -8.29 0.87 6.39
C PHE A 61 -9.18 0.56 5.18
N THR A 62 -9.21 1.45 4.19
CA THR A 62 -9.94 1.24 2.95
C THR A 62 -9.36 0.06 2.16
N LEU A 63 -8.03 -0.11 2.16
CA LEU A 63 -7.37 -1.28 1.60
C LEU A 63 -7.75 -2.56 2.34
N GLN A 64 -7.68 -2.56 3.68
CA GLN A 64 -8.07 -3.70 4.51
C GLN A 64 -9.53 -4.10 4.27
N THR A 65 -10.42 -3.11 4.08
CA THR A 65 -11.83 -3.31 3.73
C THR A 65 -11.98 -3.97 2.35
N ALA A 66 -11.22 -3.53 1.35
CA ALA A 66 -11.23 -4.16 0.02
C ALA A 66 -10.67 -5.59 0.05
N GLU A 67 -9.63 -5.84 0.84
CA GLU A 67 -9.06 -7.17 1.05
C GLU A 67 -10.04 -8.11 1.76
N ALA A 68 -10.79 -7.61 2.75
CA ALA A 68 -11.87 -8.36 3.41
C ALA A 68 -13.01 -8.69 2.43
N LEU A 69 -13.43 -7.73 1.60
CA LEU A 69 -14.40 -7.99 0.51
C LEU A 69 -13.90 -9.04 -0.48
N ALA A 70 -12.61 -9.05 -0.79
CA ALA A 70 -12.00 -9.98 -1.74
C ALA A 70 -12.02 -11.44 -1.24
N VAL A 71 -12.12 -11.67 0.07
CA VAL A 71 -12.23 -13.00 0.68
C VAL A 71 -13.66 -13.35 1.14
N ALA A 72 -14.56 -12.37 1.16
CA ALA A 72 -15.97 -12.53 1.49
C ALA A 72 -16.78 -13.21 0.36
N PRO A 73 -17.99 -13.72 0.66
CA PRO A 73 -18.95 -14.15 -0.36
C PRO A 73 -19.21 -13.07 -1.43
N ASP A 74 -19.56 -13.48 -2.65
CA ASP A 74 -19.87 -12.57 -3.75
C ASP A 74 -21.27 -12.84 -4.30
N PRO A 75 -22.24 -11.91 -4.17
CA PRO A 75 -22.13 -10.59 -3.53
C PRO A 75 -22.01 -10.68 -1.99
N CYS A 76 -21.44 -9.65 -1.37
CA CYS A 76 -21.21 -9.57 0.07
C CYS A 76 -22.24 -8.62 0.73
N PRO A 77 -23.05 -9.08 1.70
CA PRO A 77 -23.83 -8.18 2.54
C PRO A 77 -22.93 -7.30 3.43
N TYR A 78 -23.32 -6.05 3.66
CA TYR A 78 -22.58 -5.09 4.49
C TYR A 78 -22.32 -5.65 5.90
N GLU A 79 -23.30 -6.31 6.51
CA GLU A 79 -23.15 -6.95 7.83
C GLU A 79 -22.07 -8.03 7.83
N THR A 80 -21.94 -8.80 6.75
CA THR A 80 -20.88 -9.80 6.62
C THR A 80 -19.51 -9.14 6.52
N LEU A 81 -19.39 -8.03 5.78
CA LEU A 81 -18.16 -7.24 5.74
C LEU A 81 -17.85 -6.64 7.12
N GLY A 82 -18.85 -6.13 7.82
CA GLY A 82 -18.74 -5.62 9.19
C GLY A 82 -18.18 -6.68 10.14
N ALA A 83 -18.74 -7.89 10.12
CA ALA A 83 -18.26 -9.01 10.91
C ALA A 83 -16.81 -9.40 10.57
N LEU A 84 -16.44 -9.39 9.28
CA LEU A 84 -15.06 -9.67 8.85
C LEU A 84 -14.06 -8.61 9.32
N MET A 85 -14.47 -7.36 9.42
CA MET A 85 -13.60 -6.26 9.84
C MET A 85 -13.54 -6.12 11.36
N ALA A 86 -14.66 -6.22 12.05
CA ALA A 86 -14.77 -5.98 13.50
C ALA A 86 -14.61 -7.26 14.35
N GLY A 87 -14.83 -8.43 13.75
CA GLY A 87 -14.91 -9.71 14.47
C GLY A 87 -16.17 -9.83 15.34
N ASP A 88 -16.33 -11.00 15.98
CA ASP A 88 -17.51 -11.34 16.77
C ASP A 88 -17.69 -10.44 18.00
N ALA A 89 -16.59 -9.99 18.59
CA ALA A 89 -16.61 -9.08 19.74
C ALA A 89 -17.06 -7.65 19.35
N GLY A 90 -17.07 -7.33 18.06
CA GLY A 90 -17.22 -5.98 17.57
C GLY A 90 -15.99 -5.11 17.85
N ASP A 91 -15.92 -3.98 17.14
CA ASP A 91 -14.90 -2.95 17.33
C ASP A 91 -15.55 -1.62 16.97
N ALA A 92 -15.76 -0.76 17.96
CA ALA A 92 -16.51 0.48 17.79
C ALA A 92 -15.85 1.44 16.78
N ALA A 93 -14.52 1.46 16.72
CA ALA A 93 -13.79 2.30 15.78
C ALA A 93 -13.95 1.77 14.34
N VAL A 94 -13.88 0.44 14.17
CA VAL A 94 -14.17 -0.19 12.87
C VAL A 94 -15.61 0.09 12.43
N THR A 95 -16.59 -0.09 13.32
CA THR A 95 -18.01 0.15 13.01
C THR A 95 -18.26 1.61 12.63
N ALA A 96 -17.60 2.56 13.29
CA ALA A 96 -17.75 3.98 12.98
C ALA A 96 -17.15 4.36 11.62
N GLU A 97 -15.97 3.80 11.27
CA GLU A 97 -15.22 4.20 10.07
C GLU A 97 -15.57 3.38 8.82
N LEU A 98 -16.12 2.16 8.97
CA LEU A 98 -16.42 1.26 7.85
C LEU A 98 -17.36 1.87 6.78
N PRO A 99 -18.42 2.63 7.12
CA PRO A 99 -19.23 3.32 6.13
C PRO A 99 -18.41 4.25 5.22
N GLY A 100 -17.46 4.99 5.81
CA GLY A 100 -16.56 5.88 5.07
C GLY A 100 -15.62 5.11 4.14
N ALA A 101 -15.07 3.99 4.60
CA ALA A 101 -14.23 3.12 3.77
C ALA A 101 -14.99 2.54 2.57
N VAL A 102 -16.22 2.05 2.77
CA VAL A 102 -17.08 1.55 1.69
C VAL A 102 -17.46 2.67 0.71
N ALA A 103 -17.79 3.87 1.22
CA ALA A 103 -18.09 5.03 0.40
C ALA A 103 -16.89 5.43 -0.49
N GLU A 104 -15.67 5.37 0.03
CA GLU A 104 -14.45 5.64 -0.75
C GLU A 104 -14.24 4.58 -1.85
N LEU A 105 -14.42 3.29 -1.55
CA LEU A 105 -14.35 2.22 -2.55
C LEU A 105 -15.40 2.39 -3.65
N ARG A 106 -16.60 2.83 -3.30
CA ARG A 106 -17.64 3.20 -4.27
C ARG A 106 -17.21 4.42 -5.07
N ALA A 107 -16.74 5.49 -4.45
CA ALA A 107 -16.31 6.71 -5.13
C ALA A 107 -15.26 6.42 -6.22
N GLN A 108 -14.33 5.49 -5.95
CA GLN A 108 -13.30 5.04 -6.91
C GLN A 108 -13.76 3.96 -7.91
N ALA A 109 -15.04 3.58 -7.90
CA ALA A 109 -15.63 2.54 -8.74
C ALA A 109 -14.94 1.17 -8.58
N LEU A 110 -14.46 0.87 -7.37
CA LEU A 110 -13.93 -0.44 -6.98
C LEU A 110 -15.02 -1.33 -6.41
N VAL A 111 -16.06 -0.75 -5.80
CA VAL A 111 -17.24 -1.44 -5.27
C VAL A 111 -18.52 -0.83 -5.86
N TRP A 112 -19.53 -1.66 -6.11
CA TRP A 112 -20.85 -1.25 -6.63
C TRP A 112 -21.97 -2.18 -6.09
N GLY A 113 -23.23 -1.84 -6.36
CA GLY A 113 -24.40 -2.59 -5.88
C GLY A 113 -24.91 -2.10 -4.51
N PRO A 114 -26.12 -2.49 -4.07
CA PRO A 114 -26.68 -2.05 -2.79
C PRO A 114 -25.95 -2.65 -1.57
N ASP A 115 -26.24 -2.16 -0.36
CA ASP A 115 -25.52 -2.59 0.85
C ASP A 115 -25.83 -4.04 1.26
N ASP A 116 -26.95 -4.62 0.86
CA ASP A 116 -27.22 -6.06 1.02
C ASP A 116 -26.43 -6.92 0.02
N ARG A 117 -25.82 -6.31 -1.01
CA ARG A 117 -25.13 -7.00 -2.11
C ARG A 117 -23.95 -6.18 -2.64
N LEU A 118 -22.97 -5.88 -1.79
CA LEU A 118 -21.72 -5.24 -2.19
C LEU A 118 -20.96 -6.14 -3.18
N ARG A 119 -20.50 -5.54 -4.28
CA ARG A 119 -19.73 -6.23 -5.32
C ARG A 119 -18.41 -5.53 -5.54
N LEU A 120 -17.33 -6.17 -5.13
CA LEU A 120 -15.98 -5.78 -5.53
C LEU A 120 -15.82 -6.05 -7.03
N VAL A 121 -15.25 -5.11 -7.79
CA VAL A 121 -14.99 -5.33 -9.21
C VAL A 121 -14.10 -6.56 -9.39
N ARG A 122 -14.43 -7.42 -10.36
CA ARG A 122 -13.78 -8.72 -10.56
C ARG A 122 -12.26 -8.65 -10.55
N THR A 123 -11.69 -7.68 -11.27
CA THR A 123 -10.24 -7.52 -11.36
C THR A 123 -9.61 -7.06 -10.04
N ALA A 124 -10.31 -6.28 -9.21
CA ALA A 124 -9.83 -5.95 -7.86
C ALA A 124 -9.86 -7.18 -6.96
N ARG A 125 -10.92 -8.01 -7.06
CA ARG A 125 -10.95 -9.32 -6.39
C ARG A 125 -9.76 -10.17 -6.82
N GLU A 126 -9.52 -10.36 -8.12
CA GLU A 126 -8.39 -11.14 -8.64
C GLU A 126 -7.00 -10.60 -8.20
N VAL A 127 -6.86 -9.29 -7.98
CA VAL A 127 -5.61 -8.67 -7.51
C VAL A 127 -5.41 -8.86 -6.00
N LEU A 128 -6.49 -8.84 -5.22
CA LEU A 128 -6.45 -8.84 -3.75
C LEU A 128 -6.68 -10.24 -3.14
N THR A 129 -7.35 -11.13 -3.86
CA THR A 129 -7.63 -12.50 -3.42
C THR A 129 -6.32 -13.28 -3.28
N PRO A 130 -6.16 -14.07 -2.21
CA PRO A 130 -4.96 -14.89 -1.99
C PRO A 130 -4.70 -15.86 -3.13
N SER A 131 -3.43 -16.13 -3.43
CA SER A 131 -3.04 -17.31 -4.21
C SER A 131 -1.79 -17.97 -3.61
N ALA A 132 -1.48 -19.19 -4.05
CA ALA A 132 -0.23 -19.86 -3.65
C ALA A 132 1.03 -19.07 -4.05
N THR A 133 0.96 -18.25 -5.09
CA THR A 133 2.07 -17.39 -5.57
C THR A 133 2.02 -15.98 -4.99
N HIS A 134 0.88 -15.56 -4.45
CA HIS A 134 0.68 -14.25 -3.82
C HIS A 134 0.07 -14.44 -2.42
N PRO A 135 0.91 -14.54 -1.37
CA PRO A 135 0.41 -14.70 -0.01
C PRO A 135 -0.55 -13.56 0.34
N SER A 136 -1.69 -13.90 0.93
CA SER A 136 -2.72 -12.93 1.25
C SER A 136 -2.20 -11.85 2.21
N PRO A 137 -2.57 -10.58 1.99
CA PRO A 137 -2.41 -9.55 3.02
C PRO A 137 -3.14 -9.89 4.34
N THR A 138 -4.22 -10.69 4.24
CA THR A 138 -5.00 -11.19 5.40
C THR A 138 -4.41 -12.47 6.01
N GLY A 139 -3.46 -13.14 5.35
CA GLY A 139 -3.01 -14.49 5.68
C GLY A 139 -4.05 -15.62 5.53
N LEU A 140 -5.24 -15.36 4.99
CA LEU A 140 -6.27 -16.39 4.80
C LEU A 140 -5.95 -17.31 3.62
N GLY A 141 -6.32 -18.59 3.77
CA GLY A 141 -6.25 -19.60 2.72
C GLY A 141 -7.43 -19.57 1.74
N PRO A 142 -7.49 -20.57 0.83
CA PRO A 142 -8.66 -20.85 0.01
C PRO A 142 -9.89 -21.16 0.88
N SER A 143 -11.08 -20.91 0.35
CA SER A 143 -12.35 -21.39 0.93
C SER A 143 -12.38 -22.91 1.00
N VAL A 144 -13.26 -23.47 1.84
CA VAL A 144 -13.55 -24.90 1.87
C VAL A 144 -13.88 -25.44 0.48
N ALA A 145 -14.67 -24.70 -0.31
CA ALA A 145 -15.02 -25.10 -1.68
C ALA A 145 -13.79 -25.17 -2.61
N GLU A 146 -12.89 -24.19 -2.52
CA GLU A 146 -11.65 -24.18 -3.31
C GLU A 146 -10.67 -25.27 -2.85
N ALA A 147 -10.56 -25.50 -1.54
CA ALA A 147 -9.65 -26.48 -0.95
C ALA A 147 -10.12 -27.94 -1.14
N THR A 148 -11.41 -28.16 -1.35
CA THR A 148 -12.00 -29.47 -1.68
C THR A 148 -12.11 -29.72 -3.19
N ALA A 149 -11.75 -28.74 -4.03
CA ALA A 149 -11.79 -28.88 -5.47
C ALA A 149 -10.87 -30.05 -5.91
N GLY A 150 -11.46 -31.03 -6.60
CA GLY A 150 -10.73 -32.23 -7.07
C GLY A 150 -10.58 -33.33 -6.01
N MET A 151 -11.13 -33.17 -4.81
CA MET A 151 -11.18 -34.25 -3.81
C MET A 151 -12.14 -35.36 -4.24
N SER A 152 -11.82 -36.61 -3.95
CA SER A 152 -12.71 -37.73 -4.27
C SER A 152 -13.98 -37.70 -3.39
N PRO A 153 -15.15 -38.08 -3.92
CA PRO A 153 -16.39 -38.11 -3.13
C PRO A 153 -16.27 -38.98 -1.86
N GLY A 154 -15.56 -40.11 -1.95
CA GLY A 154 -15.30 -40.99 -0.81
C GLY A 154 -14.54 -40.30 0.31
N ARG A 155 -13.45 -39.57 -0.01
CA ARG A 155 -12.71 -38.81 1.00
C ARG A 155 -13.57 -37.72 1.65
N LEU A 156 -14.44 -37.08 0.88
CA LEU A 156 -15.35 -36.08 1.41
C LEU A 156 -16.38 -36.71 2.37
N GLN A 157 -16.87 -37.93 2.08
CA GLN A 157 -17.71 -38.68 3.03
C GLN A 157 -16.97 -39.04 4.32
N ASP A 158 -15.71 -39.46 4.23
CA ASP A 158 -14.90 -39.75 5.41
C ASP A 158 -14.78 -38.51 6.31
N ILE A 159 -14.58 -37.34 5.70
CA ILE A 159 -14.50 -36.06 6.42
C ILE A 159 -15.83 -35.71 7.08
N LEU A 160 -16.95 -35.84 6.36
CA LEU A 160 -18.28 -35.61 6.93
C LEU A 160 -18.53 -36.52 8.14
N ALA A 161 -18.25 -37.81 8.00
CA ALA A 161 -18.45 -38.80 9.05
C ALA A 161 -17.59 -38.47 10.29
N ALA A 162 -16.30 -38.17 10.09
CA ALA A 162 -15.39 -37.81 11.18
C ALA A 162 -15.73 -36.46 11.84
N ALA A 163 -16.37 -35.54 11.11
CA ALA A 163 -16.89 -34.28 11.62
C ALA A 163 -18.30 -34.40 12.25
N GLY A 164 -18.90 -35.60 12.26
CA GLY A 164 -20.25 -35.84 12.80
C GLY A 164 -21.37 -35.24 11.96
N LEU A 165 -21.15 -35.07 10.65
CA LEU A 165 -22.13 -34.55 9.70
C LEU A 165 -22.87 -35.69 8.99
N PRO A 166 -24.14 -35.49 8.59
CA PRO A 166 -24.87 -36.46 7.78
C PRO A 166 -24.14 -36.76 6.45
N ALA A 167 -24.10 -38.03 6.07
CA ALA A 167 -23.59 -38.45 4.77
C ALA A 167 -24.50 -37.96 3.63
N THR A 168 -23.91 -37.66 2.47
CA THR A 168 -24.64 -37.25 1.27
C THR A 168 -23.86 -37.62 0.02
N HIS A 169 -24.53 -38.16 -1.00
CA HIS A 169 -23.87 -38.53 -2.26
C HIS A 169 -23.59 -37.33 -3.19
N ASP A 170 -24.12 -36.14 -2.87
CA ASP A 170 -23.87 -34.91 -3.63
C ASP A 170 -22.66 -34.13 -3.06
N PRO A 171 -21.55 -34.00 -3.82
CA PRO A 171 -20.38 -33.25 -3.38
C PRO A 171 -20.66 -31.78 -3.05
N VAL A 172 -21.60 -31.13 -3.74
CA VAL A 172 -21.92 -29.71 -3.50
C VAL A 172 -22.58 -29.55 -2.13
N THR A 173 -23.58 -30.40 -1.84
CA THR A 173 -24.22 -30.46 -0.52
C THR A 173 -23.22 -30.82 0.59
N ALA A 174 -22.29 -31.73 0.34
CA ALA A 174 -21.25 -32.10 1.29
C ALA A 174 -20.32 -30.92 1.64
N VAL A 175 -19.83 -30.20 0.63
CA VAL A 175 -19.01 -28.99 0.81
C VAL A 175 -19.80 -27.90 1.55
N ALA A 176 -21.07 -27.71 1.20
CA ALA A 176 -21.94 -26.75 1.89
C ALA A 176 -22.15 -27.11 3.37
N ALA A 177 -22.30 -28.40 3.70
CA ALA A 177 -22.44 -28.87 5.08
C ALA A 177 -21.17 -28.63 5.91
N LEU A 178 -19.98 -28.86 5.34
CA LEU A 178 -18.70 -28.54 6.00
C LEU A 178 -18.51 -27.04 6.17
N THR A 179 -18.81 -26.27 5.14
CA THR A 179 -18.76 -24.80 5.18
C THR A 179 -19.67 -24.29 6.30
N ALA A 180 -20.91 -24.78 6.36
CA ALA A 180 -21.86 -24.42 7.41
C ALA A 180 -21.38 -24.82 8.81
N LEU A 181 -20.74 -25.99 8.97
CA LEU A 181 -20.14 -26.40 10.23
C LEU A 181 -19.06 -25.41 10.69
N PHE A 182 -18.14 -25.02 9.80
CA PHE A 182 -17.03 -24.12 10.15
C PHE A 182 -17.50 -22.68 10.40
N CYS A 183 -18.60 -22.25 9.77
CA CYS A 183 -19.23 -20.97 10.04
C CYS A 183 -20.09 -20.96 11.32
N ASP A 184 -20.51 -22.12 11.84
CA ASP A 184 -21.30 -22.23 13.06
C ASP A 184 -20.41 -22.13 14.30
N ARG A 185 -20.61 -21.06 15.08
CA ARG A 185 -19.78 -20.76 16.27
C ARG A 185 -19.84 -21.85 17.32
N THR A 186 -21.02 -22.38 17.61
CA THR A 186 -21.23 -23.35 18.69
C THR A 186 -20.71 -24.72 18.29
N ARG A 187 -21.04 -25.18 17.07
CA ARG A 187 -20.66 -26.51 16.60
C ARG A 187 -19.17 -26.61 16.32
N MET A 188 -18.57 -25.57 15.75
CA MET A 188 -17.13 -25.54 15.51
C MET A 188 -16.34 -25.45 16.82
N ALA A 189 -16.81 -24.68 17.81
CA ALA A 189 -16.19 -24.67 19.13
C ALA A 189 -16.23 -26.06 19.81
N ALA A 190 -17.34 -26.78 19.69
CA ALA A 190 -17.46 -28.16 20.19
C ALA A 190 -16.50 -29.12 19.46
N LEU A 191 -16.33 -28.98 18.15
CA LEU A 191 -15.36 -29.76 17.37
C LEU A 191 -13.92 -29.49 17.82
N LEU A 192 -13.56 -28.20 17.99
CA LEU A 192 -12.22 -27.78 18.41
C LEU A 192 -11.92 -28.16 19.87
N ALA A 193 -12.92 -28.22 20.74
CA ALA A 193 -12.76 -28.66 22.13
C ALA A 193 -12.32 -30.14 22.24
N ALA A 194 -12.59 -30.95 21.20
CA ALA A 194 -12.12 -32.33 21.12
C ALA A 194 -10.72 -32.48 20.47
N ALA A 195 -10.08 -31.37 20.09
CA ALA A 195 -8.77 -31.40 19.44
C ALA A 195 -7.65 -31.80 20.40
N PRO A 196 -6.73 -32.70 19.99
CA PRO A 196 -5.48 -32.92 20.71
C PRO A 196 -4.69 -31.60 20.85
N ALA A 197 -3.96 -31.44 21.96
CA ALA A 197 -3.18 -30.23 22.22
C ALA A 197 -2.16 -29.91 21.09
N GLU A 198 -1.54 -30.94 20.53
CA GLU A 198 -0.62 -30.81 19.40
C GLU A 198 -1.33 -30.32 18.13
N SER A 199 -2.59 -30.74 17.90
CA SER A 199 -3.40 -30.29 16.77
C SER A 199 -3.78 -28.81 16.91
N ALA A 200 -4.17 -28.39 18.12
CA ALA A 200 -4.45 -26.98 18.42
C ALA A 200 -3.19 -26.11 18.19
N ALA A 201 -2.03 -26.57 18.66
CA ALA A 201 -0.76 -25.87 18.47
C ALA A 201 -0.35 -25.72 16.99
N VAL A 202 -0.74 -26.66 16.11
CA VAL A 202 -0.55 -26.53 14.66
C VAL A 202 -1.47 -25.45 14.10
N LEU A 203 -2.75 -25.46 14.49
CA LEU A 203 -3.70 -24.45 14.04
C LEU A 203 -3.24 -23.04 14.45
N ASP A 204 -2.83 -22.83 15.70
CA ASP A 204 -2.35 -21.54 16.22
C ASP A 204 -1.22 -20.93 15.38
N LYS A 205 -0.29 -21.77 14.88
CA LYS A 205 0.80 -21.33 14.00
C LYS A 205 0.31 -20.86 12.63
N LEU A 206 -0.74 -21.50 12.11
CA LEU A 206 -1.30 -21.23 10.78
C LEU A 206 -2.34 -20.10 10.81
N VAL A 207 -2.98 -19.83 11.96
CA VAL A 207 -4.08 -18.85 12.06
C VAL A 207 -3.71 -17.51 11.45
N TRP A 208 -2.56 -16.93 11.81
CA TRP A 208 -2.10 -15.63 11.30
C TRP A 208 -0.83 -15.71 10.44
N GLY A 209 -0.26 -16.90 10.31
CA GLY A 209 0.89 -17.16 9.45
C GLY A 209 0.49 -17.44 8.00
N PRO A 210 1.41 -17.95 7.17
CA PRO A 210 1.03 -18.57 5.91
C PRO A 210 0.00 -19.66 6.17
N PRO A 211 -1.10 -19.74 5.41
CA PRO A 211 -2.15 -20.74 5.65
C PRO A 211 -1.71 -22.15 5.22
N TYR A 212 -0.49 -22.30 4.69
CA TYR A 212 0.07 -23.54 4.19
C TYR A 212 1.12 -24.10 5.14
N GLY A 213 1.11 -25.42 5.33
CA GLY A 213 2.11 -26.17 6.08
C GLY A 213 2.67 -27.34 5.26
N GLY A 214 3.91 -27.75 5.54
CA GLY A 214 4.47 -28.98 4.99
C GLY A 214 3.93 -30.21 5.71
N VAL A 215 3.68 -31.29 4.97
CA VAL A 215 3.26 -32.59 5.52
C VAL A 215 4.06 -33.73 4.89
N THR A 216 4.33 -34.76 5.67
CA THR A 216 4.95 -36.01 5.21
C THR A 216 3.91 -36.96 4.61
N ASP A 217 4.35 -37.91 3.78
CA ASP A 217 3.45 -38.91 3.17
C ASP A 217 2.72 -39.77 4.21
N ARG A 218 3.25 -39.86 5.43
CA ARG A 218 2.59 -40.41 6.62
C ARG A 218 2.46 -39.30 7.66
N PRO A 219 1.32 -38.60 7.74
CA PRO A 219 1.11 -37.54 8.72
C PRO A 219 1.15 -38.11 10.14
N ALA A 220 1.69 -37.33 11.09
CA ALA A 220 1.58 -37.64 12.52
C ALA A 220 0.11 -37.64 12.96
N GLY A 221 -0.21 -38.34 14.05
CA GLY A 221 -1.60 -38.50 14.52
C GLY A 221 -2.34 -37.17 14.75
N HIS A 222 -1.67 -36.14 15.27
CA HIS A 222 -2.26 -34.81 15.46
C HIS A 222 -2.56 -34.08 14.14
N LEU A 223 -1.78 -34.31 13.07
CA LEU A 223 -2.08 -33.78 11.74
C LEU A 223 -3.19 -34.57 11.07
N GLN A 224 -3.18 -35.90 11.21
CA GLN A 224 -4.23 -36.77 10.68
C GLN A 224 -5.60 -36.43 11.27
N TRP A 225 -5.66 -36.13 12.58
CA TRP A 225 -6.90 -35.70 13.24
C TRP A 225 -7.51 -34.45 12.59
N LEU A 226 -6.67 -33.47 12.22
CA LEU A 226 -7.09 -32.24 11.54
C LEU A 226 -7.54 -32.51 10.10
N LEU A 227 -6.79 -33.36 9.38
CA LEU A 227 -7.11 -33.77 8.00
C LEU A 227 -8.41 -34.54 7.89
N ASP A 228 -8.70 -35.41 8.87
CA ASP A 228 -9.93 -36.20 8.90
C ASP A 228 -11.16 -35.35 9.20
N ARG A 229 -11.00 -34.19 9.83
CA ARG A 229 -12.11 -33.26 10.14
C ARG A 229 -12.19 -32.08 9.18
N GLY A 230 -11.35 -32.05 8.14
CA GLY A 230 -11.29 -30.94 7.18
C GLY A 230 -10.79 -29.62 7.77
N LEU A 231 -10.24 -29.63 8.99
CA LEU A 231 -9.63 -28.46 9.64
C LEU A 231 -8.28 -28.12 9.02
N LEU A 232 -7.65 -29.10 8.38
CA LEU A 232 -6.62 -28.91 7.36
C LEU A 232 -7.04 -29.70 6.12
N MET A 233 -6.68 -29.20 4.95
CA MET A 233 -6.98 -29.84 3.67
C MET A 233 -5.71 -30.03 2.84
N PRO A 234 -5.59 -31.10 2.04
CA PRO A 234 -4.46 -31.29 1.14
C PRO A 234 -4.34 -30.14 0.13
N ALA A 235 -3.12 -29.66 -0.09
CA ALA A 235 -2.79 -28.61 -1.06
C ALA A 235 -1.61 -29.06 -1.96
N GLY A 236 -1.81 -30.17 -2.65
CA GLY A 236 -0.74 -30.89 -3.37
C GLY A 236 -0.25 -32.11 -2.58
N THR A 237 0.91 -32.66 -2.95
CA THR A 237 1.40 -33.94 -2.41
C THR A 237 2.05 -33.83 -1.03
N ARG A 238 2.69 -32.69 -0.73
CA ARG A 238 3.47 -32.48 0.50
C ARG A 238 3.06 -31.24 1.29
N HIS A 239 1.89 -30.71 0.99
CA HIS A 239 1.39 -29.52 1.64
C HIS A 239 -0.06 -29.69 2.08
N VAL A 240 -0.37 -29.02 3.18
CA VAL A 240 -1.72 -28.85 3.69
C VAL A 240 -2.03 -27.37 3.77
N VAL A 241 -3.32 -27.04 3.79
CA VAL A 241 -3.81 -25.68 3.91
C VAL A 241 -4.91 -25.59 4.95
N LEU A 242 -4.90 -24.51 5.73
CA LEU A 242 -6.00 -24.13 6.62
C LEU A 242 -7.10 -23.43 5.79
N PRO A 243 -8.28 -24.05 5.62
CA PRO A 243 -9.36 -23.42 4.86
C PRO A 243 -9.88 -22.16 5.55
N ARG A 244 -10.31 -21.20 4.73
CA ARG A 244 -10.68 -19.83 5.14
C ARG A 244 -11.72 -19.80 6.27
N GLU A 245 -12.76 -20.60 6.18
CA GLU A 245 -13.86 -20.63 7.14
C GLU A 245 -13.38 -21.11 8.51
N ALA A 246 -12.53 -22.13 8.56
CA ALA A 246 -11.89 -22.58 9.79
C ALA A 246 -10.94 -21.51 10.37
N ALA A 247 -10.14 -20.86 9.51
CA ALA A 247 -9.29 -19.75 9.94
C ALA A 247 -10.11 -18.57 10.51
N LEU A 248 -11.17 -18.14 9.82
CA LEU A 248 -12.07 -17.08 10.30
C LEU A 248 -12.74 -17.47 11.61
N HIS A 249 -13.09 -18.75 11.80
CA HIS A 249 -13.58 -19.20 13.09
C HIS A 249 -12.56 -18.96 14.20
N LEU A 250 -11.34 -19.46 14.02
CA LEU A 250 -10.21 -19.34 14.97
C LEU A 250 -9.80 -17.88 15.22
N ARG A 251 -10.06 -16.98 14.28
CA ARG A 251 -9.80 -15.53 14.37
C ARG A 251 -10.94 -14.74 15.01
N GLY A 252 -12.00 -15.39 15.50
CA GLY A 252 -13.18 -14.69 16.01
C GLY A 252 -13.87 -13.84 14.95
N GLY A 253 -13.94 -14.35 13.72
CA GLY A 253 -14.56 -13.69 12.55
C GLY A 253 -13.66 -12.71 11.80
N ARG A 254 -12.49 -12.35 12.33
CA ARG A 254 -11.66 -11.29 11.75
C ARG A 254 -10.88 -11.74 10.51
N ALA A 255 -10.97 -10.97 9.43
CA ALA A 255 -10.11 -11.11 8.26
C ALA A 255 -8.68 -10.60 8.57
N HIS A 256 -8.56 -9.50 9.32
CA HIS A 256 -7.29 -8.86 9.65
C HIS A 256 -6.95 -8.99 11.13
N ARG A 257 -5.66 -9.15 11.46
CA ARG A 257 -5.21 -9.27 12.86
C ARG A 257 -5.40 -7.97 13.64
N GLY A 258 -5.09 -6.87 13.00
CA GLY A 258 -5.29 -5.51 13.50
C GLY A 258 -5.82 -4.64 12.37
N PRO A 259 -7.14 -4.47 12.26
CA PRO A 259 -7.72 -3.38 11.47
C PRO A 259 -7.18 -2.04 12.00
N GLU A 260 -6.87 -1.11 11.10
CA GLU A 260 -6.36 0.23 11.46
C GLU A 260 -7.37 1.31 11.03
N PRO A 261 -8.57 1.39 11.65
CA PRO A 261 -9.70 2.21 11.18
C PRO A 261 -9.40 3.70 11.14
N VAL A 262 -8.64 4.17 12.12
CA VAL A 262 -8.27 5.57 12.25
C VAL A 262 -6.80 5.76 11.91
N PRO A 263 -6.45 6.90 11.29
CA PRO A 263 -5.07 7.18 11.00
C PRO A 263 -4.26 7.47 12.28
N PRO A 264 -2.96 7.11 12.31
CA PRO A 264 -2.07 7.47 13.41
C PRO A 264 -2.07 8.98 13.65
N ALA A 265 -2.15 9.37 14.93
CA ALA A 265 -2.05 10.76 15.33
C ALA A 265 -0.64 11.32 15.07
N LEU A 266 -0.57 12.59 14.68
CA LEU A 266 0.69 13.32 14.58
C LEU A 266 1.10 13.76 16.00
N SER A 267 1.72 12.85 16.76
CA SER A 267 2.06 13.05 18.17
C SER A 267 3.35 12.31 18.56
N PRO A 268 4.03 12.72 19.65
CA PRO A 268 3.78 13.89 20.48
C PRO A 268 4.05 15.20 19.73
N VAL A 269 3.31 16.25 20.07
CA VAL A 269 3.53 17.60 19.52
C VAL A 269 4.52 18.33 20.42
N THR A 270 5.52 18.96 19.82
CA THR A 270 6.45 19.87 20.51
C THR A 270 6.16 21.29 20.07
N GLU A 271 5.71 22.10 21.01
CA GLU A 271 5.38 23.51 20.79
C GLU A 271 6.61 24.41 20.98
N ARG A 272 6.71 25.43 20.14
CA ARG A 272 7.70 26.51 20.19
C ARG A 272 7.01 27.84 19.94
N GLU A 273 7.62 28.93 20.39
CA GLU A 273 7.12 30.26 20.08
C GLU A 273 7.14 30.49 18.55
N PRO A 274 6.01 30.83 17.91
CA PRO A 274 5.94 30.97 16.45
C PRO A 274 6.96 31.96 15.88
N ARG A 275 7.18 33.11 16.55
CA ARG A 275 8.17 34.11 16.11
C ARG A 275 9.60 33.58 16.07
N LEU A 276 9.97 32.73 17.03
CA LEU A 276 11.28 32.08 17.06
C LEU A 276 11.44 31.13 15.87
N VAL A 277 10.39 30.37 15.57
CA VAL A 277 10.37 29.43 14.43
C VAL A 277 10.48 30.19 13.11
N ASP A 278 9.72 31.28 12.95
CA ASP A 278 9.77 32.11 11.73
C ASP A 278 11.15 32.73 11.53
N GLY A 279 11.76 33.27 12.60
CA GLY A 279 13.13 33.81 12.55
C GLY A 279 14.17 32.75 12.19
N ALA A 280 14.06 31.55 12.76
CA ALA A 280 14.94 30.43 12.42
C ALA A 280 14.76 29.97 10.96
N ALA A 281 13.51 29.91 10.48
CA ALA A 281 13.19 29.54 9.10
C ALA A 281 13.76 30.55 8.09
N ALA A 282 13.62 31.85 8.36
CA ALA A 282 14.24 32.91 7.55
C ALA A 282 15.77 32.76 7.52
N GLY A 283 16.40 32.53 8.68
CA GLY A 283 17.84 32.28 8.75
C GLY A 283 18.29 31.08 7.90
N GLN A 284 17.54 29.97 7.93
CA GLN A 284 17.83 28.80 7.09
C GLN A 284 17.63 29.07 5.60
N ALA A 285 16.66 29.91 5.21
CA ALA A 285 16.49 30.33 3.82
C ALA A 285 17.72 31.12 3.34
N PHE A 286 18.21 32.09 4.14
CA PHE A 286 19.44 32.83 3.82
C PHE A 286 20.67 31.91 3.72
N THR A 287 20.82 30.95 4.64
CA THR A 287 21.90 29.96 4.56
C THR A 287 21.81 29.13 3.27
N ALA A 288 20.61 28.69 2.88
CA ALA A 288 20.41 27.94 1.64
C ALA A 288 20.84 28.75 0.40
N LEU A 289 20.48 30.04 0.34
CA LEU A 289 20.90 30.93 -0.74
C LEU A 289 22.41 31.07 -0.80
N ALA A 290 23.06 31.34 0.34
CA ALA A 290 24.51 31.48 0.42
C ALA A 290 25.24 30.19 0.02
N THR A 291 24.75 29.01 0.44
CA THR A 291 25.35 27.73 0.09
C THR A 291 25.24 27.42 -1.40
N VAL A 292 24.10 27.69 -2.03
CA VAL A 292 23.94 27.51 -3.49
C VAL A 292 24.80 28.50 -4.25
N GLU A 293 24.89 29.76 -3.81
CA GLU A 293 25.77 30.76 -4.42
C GLU A 293 27.26 30.35 -4.34
N GLU A 294 27.72 29.84 -3.19
CA GLU A 294 29.10 29.34 -3.04
C GLU A 294 29.36 28.12 -3.93
N LEU A 295 28.40 27.21 -4.03
CA LEU A 295 28.48 26.07 -4.96
C LEU A 295 28.65 26.54 -6.41
N LEU A 296 27.87 27.54 -6.83
CA LEU A 296 27.95 28.08 -8.19
C LEU A 296 29.30 28.75 -8.44
N LYS A 297 29.84 29.51 -7.48
CA LYS A 297 31.19 30.11 -7.55
C LYS A 297 32.29 29.06 -7.69
N GLU A 298 32.23 28.00 -6.88
CA GLU A 298 33.21 26.90 -6.93
C GLU A 298 33.22 26.19 -8.29
N TRP A 299 32.08 26.13 -8.99
CA TRP A 299 31.96 25.45 -10.29
C TRP A 299 32.04 26.39 -11.50
N ASP A 300 32.21 27.70 -11.29
CA ASP A 300 32.26 28.72 -12.35
C ASP A 300 33.47 28.55 -13.28
N LEU A 301 34.61 28.08 -12.75
CA LEU A 301 35.85 27.85 -13.51
C LEU A 301 35.96 26.44 -14.12
N GLY A 302 34.83 25.73 -14.24
CA GLY A 302 34.74 24.39 -14.78
C GLY A 302 34.61 23.34 -13.68
N GLY A 303 33.38 22.85 -13.48
CA GLY A 303 33.08 21.86 -12.48
C GLY A 303 33.55 20.43 -12.81
N PRO A 304 33.16 19.46 -11.99
CA PRO A 304 33.64 18.09 -12.05
C PRO A 304 33.15 17.34 -13.29
N ALA A 305 33.98 16.39 -13.75
CA ALA A 305 33.65 15.53 -14.88
C ALA A 305 32.48 14.58 -14.56
N VAL A 306 31.64 14.34 -15.56
CA VAL A 306 30.55 13.36 -15.48
C VAL A 306 31.13 11.95 -15.62
N LEU A 307 30.73 11.05 -14.73
CA LEU A 307 31.13 9.64 -14.83
C LEU A 307 30.51 9.00 -16.08
N ARG A 308 31.19 7.98 -16.64
CA ARG A 308 30.63 7.16 -17.74
C ARG A 308 29.27 6.54 -17.42
N ALA A 309 28.98 6.30 -16.15
CA ALA A 309 27.70 5.75 -15.68
C ALA A 309 26.66 6.86 -15.35
N GLY A 310 27.01 8.13 -15.60
CA GLY A 310 26.29 9.31 -15.13
C GLY A 310 26.61 9.67 -13.68
N GLY A 311 26.45 10.95 -13.34
CA GLY A 311 26.66 11.46 -11.99
C GLY A 311 28.11 11.79 -11.64
N LEU A 312 28.32 12.09 -10.37
CA LEU A 312 29.55 12.61 -9.78
C LEU A 312 30.40 11.50 -9.14
N SER A 313 31.72 11.62 -9.22
CA SER A 313 32.63 10.74 -8.47
C SER A 313 32.56 10.99 -6.96
N VAL A 314 32.82 9.96 -6.14
CA VAL A 314 32.92 10.10 -4.67
C VAL A 314 33.99 11.12 -4.28
N ARG A 315 35.10 11.18 -5.02
CA ARG A 315 36.18 12.13 -4.79
C ARG A 315 35.71 13.58 -5.01
N ASP A 316 35.00 13.83 -6.10
CA ASP A 316 34.50 15.17 -6.42
C ASP A 316 33.37 15.59 -5.47
N LEU A 317 32.54 14.64 -5.02
CA LEU A 317 31.54 14.89 -3.97
C LEU A 317 32.22 15.33 -2.68
N LYS A 318 33.27 14.62 -2.25
CA LYS A 318 34.04 14.96 -1.05
C LYS A 318 34.76 16.31 -1.17
N ARG A 319 35.30 16.64 -2.35
CA ARG A 319 35.89 17.96 -2.63
C ARG A 319 34.84 19.05 -2.48
N THR A 320 33.66 18.87 -3.09
CA THR A 320 32.54 19.83 -3.02
C THR A 320 32.06 19.99 -1.58
N ALA A 321 31.94 18.90 -0.82
CA ALA A 321 31.56 18.96 0.59
C ALA A 321 32.57 19.74 1.45
N THR A 322 33.87 19.59 1.15
CA THR A 322 34.93 20.35 1.82
C THR A 322 34.86 21.83 1.47
N ALA A 323 34.64 22.18 0.20
CA ALA A 323 34.51 23.57 -0.25
C ALA A 323 33.30 24.27 0.38
N LEU A 324 32.18 23.56 0.53
CA LEU A 324 30.95 24.07 1.16
C LEU A 324 30.94 23.97 2.69
N ASP A 325 32.04 23.53 3.32
CA ASP A 325 32.15 23.28 4.77
C ASP A 325 30.97 22.44 5.33
N THR A 326 30.67 21.33 4.66
CA THR A 326 29.51 20.50 5.00
C THR A 326 29.79 19.00 4.84
N THR A 327 28.81 18.17 5.19
CA THR A 327 28.91 16.71 5.01
C THR A 327 28.68 16.31 3.55
N GLU A 328 29.23 15.16 3.13
CA GLU A 328 28.98 14.62 1.77
C GLU A 328 27.48 14.48 1.47
N GLN A 329 26.68 14.13 2.48
CA GLN A 329 25.23 13.99 2.35
C GLN A 329 24.52 15.32 2.10
N LEU A 330 24.93 16.39 2.79
CA LEU A 330 24.37 17.73 2.59
C LEU A 330 24.86 18.35 1.28
N ALA A 331 26.14 18.14 0.92
CA ALA A 331 26.65 18.55 -0.38
C ALA A 331 25.87 17.89 -1.53
N ALA A 332 25.59 16.58 -1.42
CA ALA A 332 24.73 15.88 -2.37
C ALA A 332 23.32 16.48 -2.43
N PHE A 333 22.72 16.85 -1.30
CA PHE A 333 21.43 17.54 -1.28
C PHE A 333 21.46 18.88 -2.02
N TRP A 334 22.46 19.72 -1.78
CA TRP A 334 22.58 21.03 -2.43
C TRP A 334 22.84 20.92 -3.93
N LEU A 335 23.70 19.98 -4.34
CA LEU A 335 23.96 19.67 -5.75
C LEU A 335 22.68 19.28 -6.48
N GLU A 336 21.92 18.35 -5.90
CA GLU A 336 20.67 17.88 -6.46
C GLU A 336 19.60 18.96 -6.49
N LEU A 337 19.57 19.85 -5.49
CA LEU A 337 18.66 20.99 -5.45
C LEU A 337 19.00 22.01 -6.55
N ALA A 338 20.27 22.37 -6.69
CA ALA A 338 20.75 23.27 -7.74
C ALA A 338 20.45 22.69 -9.14
N TYR A 339 20.65 21.38 -9.32
CA TYR A 339 20.31 20.67 -10.55
C TYR A 339 18.81 20.69 -10.83
N ALA A 340 17.98 20.39 -9.82
CA ALA A 340 16.52 20.42 -9.95
C ALA A 340 15.96 21.83 -10.20
N ALA A 341 16.63 22.87 -9.71
CA ALA A 341 16.32 24.27 -9.99
C ALA A 341 16.87 24.75 -11.34
N GLY A 342 17.59 23.90 -12.08
CA GLY A 342 18.19 24.21 -13.38
C GLY A 342 19.40 25.13 -13.31
N LEU A 343 20.00 25.32 -12.13
CA LEU A 343 21.15 26.20 -11.92
C LEU A 343 22.48 25.52 -12.26
N VAL A 344 22.54 24.19 -12.16
CA VAL A 344 23.67 23.38 -12.64
C VAL A 344 23.17 22.32 -13.60
N ALA A 345 23.94 22.06 -14.64
CA ALA A 345 23.67 21.00 -15.61
C ALA A 345 24.97 20.45 -16.18
N SER A 346 24.84 19.36 -16.92
CA SER A 346 25.92 18.82 -17.73
C SER A 346 26.06 19.64 -19.01
N ASP A 347 27.29 19.95 -19.44
CA ASP A 347 27.55 20.71 -20.66
C ASP A 347 27.32 19.91 -21.97
N GLY A 348 27.28 18.58 -21.88
CA GLY A 348 27.01 17.70 -23.03
C GLY A 348 28.17 17.60 -24.03
N GLU A 349 29.34 18.12 -23.69
CA GLU A 349 30.53 18.12 -24.55
C GLU A 349 31.26 16.76 -24.51
N ALA A 350 32.28 16.58 -25.37
CA ALA A 350 33.02 15.30 -25.46
C ALA A 350 33.69 14.88 -24.14
N ASP A 351 34.16 15.85 -23.36
CA ASP A 351 34.67 15.68 -22.00
C ASP A 351 33.66 16.25 -21.00
N GLU A 352 32.47 15.65 -21.00
CA GLU A 352 31.28 16.13 -20.30
C GLU A 352 31.54 16.52 -18.83
N ARG A 353 31.13 17.72 -18.44
CA ARG A 353 31.29 18.27 -17.09
C ARG A 353 30.01 18.90 -16.57
N TYR A 354 29.86 18.85 -15.24
CA TYR A 354 28.85 19.67 -14.58
C TYR A 354 29.35 21.11 -14.44
N ALA A 355 28.51 22.08 -14.76
CA ALA A 355 28.81 23.51 -14.65
C ALA A 355 27.55 24.31 -14.30
N ALA A 356 27.75 25.57 -13.92
CA ALA A 356 26.65 26.53 -13.80
C ALA A 356 25.97 26.75 -15.17
N THR A 357 24.64 26.84 -15.18
CA THR A 357 23.87 27.15 -16.39
C THR A 357 23.72 28.67 -16.55
N PRO A 358 23.30 29.17 -17.72
CA PRO A 358 22.93 30.59 -17.87
C PRO A 358 21.83 31.03 -16.89
N ALA A 359 20.94 30.11 -16.48
CA ALA A 359 19.90 30.42 -15.50
C ALA A 359 20.46 30.70 -14.09
N ALA A 360 21.70 30.27 -13.80
CA ALA A 360 22.38 30.61 -12.56
C ALA A 360 22.73 32.10 -12.48
N GLU A 361 23.18 32.70 -13.59
CA GLU A 361 23.47 34.13 -13.66
C GLU A 361 22.20 34.94 -13.45
N ASP A 362 21.11 34.59 -14.15
CA ASP A 362 19.80 35.19 -13.95
C ASP A 362 19.31 35.05 -12.50
N TRP A 363 19.52 33.88 -11.89
CA TRP A 363 19.12 33.63 -10.50
C TRP A 363 19.89 34.51 -9.51
N LEU A 364 21.19 34.74 -9.71
CA LEU A 364 22.00 35.61 -8.85
C LEU A 364 21.56 37.08 -8.87
N GLN A 365 20.89 37.52 -9.93
CA GLN A 365 20.38 38.90 -10.06
C GLN A 365 19.01 39.12 -9.40
N LEU A 366 18.34 38.06 -8.93
CA LEU A 366 17.02 38.17 -8.33
C LEU A 366 17.07 38.63 -6.86
N PRO A 367 15.98 39.25 -6.37
CA PRO A 367 15.76 39.42 -4.94
C PRO A 367 15.77 38.09 -4.18
N ASP A 368 16.19 38.12 -2.91
CA ASP A 368 16.40 36.92 -2.08
C ASP A 368 15.14 36.04 -1.96
N GLU A 369 13.98 36.65 -1.83
CA GLU A 369 12.69 35.95 -1.77
C GLU A 369 12.36 35.19 -3.06
N GLU A 370 12.73 35.75 -4.21
CA GLU A 370 12.54 35.12 -5.52
C GLU A 370 13.58 34.01 -5.75
N ARG A 371 14.83 34.25 -5.34
CA ARG A 371 15.88 33.22 -5.33
C ARG A 371 15.44 32.00 -4.52
N TRP A 372 14.91 32.25 -3.32
CA TRP A 372 14.39 31.22 -2.44
C TRP A 372 13.19 30.50 -3.04
N ALA A 373 12.21 31.24 -3.56
CA ALA A 373 11.03 30.68 -4.20
C ALA A 373 11.39 29.74 -5.36
N ARG A 374 12.38 30.10 -6.19
CA ARG A 374 12.87 29.23 -7.28
C ARG A 374 13.46 27.91 -6.77
N LEU A 375 14.28 27.95 -5.71
CA LEU A 375 14.83 26.72 -5.10
C LEU A 375 13.72 25.83 -4.55
N VAL A 376 12.78 26.39 -3.79
CA VAL A 376 11.66 25.64 -3.20
C VAL A 376 10.75 25.05 -4.28
N ALA A 377 10.46 25.81 -5.35
CA ALA A 377 9.68 25.31 -6.47
C ALA A 377 10.35 24.11 -7.14
N GLY A 378 11.67 24.20 -7.41
CA GLY A 378 12.47 23.10 -7.94
C GLY A 378 12.42 21.86 -7.05
N TRP A 379 12.62 22.03 -5.74
CA TRP A 379 12.54 20.92 -4.77
C TRP A 379 11.16 20.26 -4.72
N LEU A 380 10.08 21.06 -4.73
CA LEU A 380 8.70 20.56 -4.64
C LEU A 380 8.30 19.73 -5.85
N SER A 381 8.82 20.03 -7.04
CA SER A 381 8.53 19.28 -8.28
C SER A 381 9.55 18.19 -8.61
N ALA A 382 10.75 18.20 -8.00
CA ALA A 382 11.82 17.26 -8.33
C ALA A 382 11.40 15.81 -8.09
N THR A 383 11.71 14.91 -9.03
CA THR A 383 11.56 13.47 -8.81
C THR A 383 12.75 12.86 -8.07
N ARG A 384 13.86 13.59 -7.98
CA ARG A 384 15.13 13.08 -7.45
C ARG A 384 15.14 13.05 -5.92
N THR A 385 15.74 12.03 -5.33
CA THR A 385 15.83 11.83 -3.86
C THR A 385 17.29 11.80 -3.39
N PRO A 386 17.87 12.95 -2.98
CA PRO A 386 19.29 13.07 -2.62
C PRO A 386 19.69 12.22 -1.40
N GLY A 387 18.71 11.93 -0.53
CA GLY A 387 18.88 11.07 0.65
C GLY A 387 19.42 9.66 0.37
N LEU A 388 19.36 9.21 -0.89
CA LEU A 388 19.82 7.87 -1.30
C LEU A 388 21.25 7.85 -1.85
N VAL A 389 21.90 9.00 -2.01
CA VAL A 389 23.30 9.05 -2.46
C VAL A 389 24.18 8.24 -1.50
N GLY A 390 25.08 7.43 -2.05
CA GLY A 390 25.96 6.52 -1.29
C GLY A 390 25.31 5.20 -0.87
N THR A 391 23.98 5.04 -0.98
CA THR A 391 23.31 3.74 -0.78
C THR A 391 23.50 2.82 -1.99
N ALA A 392 23.31 1.52 -1.81
CA ALA A 392 23.47 0.54 -2.87
C ALA A 392 22.15 0.29 -3.64
N ASP A 393 22.24 0.14 -4.96
CA ASP A 393 21.14 -0.32 -5.81
C ASP A 393 20.87 -1.83 -5.65
N THR A 394 19.88 -2.36 -6.37
CA THR A 394 19.53 -3.80 -6.36
C THR A 394 20.66 -4.72 -6.87
N LYS A 395 21.70 -4.16 -7.49
CA LYS A 395 22.90 -4.85 -8.00
C LYS A 395 24.12 -4.60 -7.10
N GLY A 396 23.95 -3.94 -5.94
CA GLY A 396 25.01 -3.64 -5.00
C GLY A 396 25.89 -2.45 -5.37
N ARG A 397 25.53 -1.64 -6.38
CA ARG A 397 26.30 -0.47 -6.82
C ARG A 397 25.87 0.78 -6.08
N ALA A 398 26.83 1.57 -5.61
CA ALA A 398 26.53 2.84 -4.93
C ALA A 398 25.86 3.85 -5.87
N LEU A 399 24.83 4.53 -5.38
CA LEU A 399 24.11 5.59 -6.08
C LEU A 399 24.92 6.89 -6.01
N ALA A 400 25.32 7.42 -7.17
CA ALA A 400 26.07 8.67 -7.27
C ALA A 400 25.15 9.90 -7.23
N ALA A 401 25.64 11.01 -6.66
CA ALA A 401 25.01 12.32 -6.80
C ALA A 401 24.97 12.72 -8.28
N LEU A 402 23.93 13.42 -8.70
CA LEU A 402 23.60 13.78 -10.09
C LEU A 402 23.44 12.58 -11.04
N GLY A 403 23.41 11.36 -10.50
CA GLY A 403 23.26 10.12 -11.27
C GLY A 403 21.79 9.83 -11.64
N PRO A 404 21.54 9.03 -12.70
CA PRO A 404 20.19 8.76 -13.21
C PRO A 404 19.32 7.89 -12.27
N HIS A 405 19.92 7.29 -11.25
CA HIS A 405 19.26 6.29 -10.40
C HIS A 405 18.60 6.87 -9.13
N LEU A 406 18.60 8.19 -8.96
CA LEU A 406 17.99 8.88 -7.83
C LEU A 406 16.52 9.26 -8.05
N ASP A 407 15.98 9.06 -9.26
CA ASP A 407 14.61 9.42 -9.58
C ASP A 407 13.57 8.49 -8.93
N ARG A 408 12.60 9.10 -8.27
CA ARG A 408 11.42 8.47 -7.64
C ARG A 408 10.19 9.28 -8.05
N SER A 409 9.40 8.75 -8.96
CA SER A 409 8.21 9.43 -9.52
C SER A 409 7.21 9.89 -8.45
N ALA A 410 7.17 9.23 -7.29
CA ALA A 410 6.31 9.58 -6.16
C ALA A 410 6.85 10.71 -5.26
N ALA A 411 8.12 11.12 -5.40
CA ALA A 411 8.75 12.08 -4.49
C ALA A 411 8.01 13.43 -4.41
N PRO A 412 7.54 14.05 -5.51
CA PRO A 412 6.78 15.30 -5.45
C PRO A 412 5.49 15.16 -4.64
N GLU A 413 4.76 14.05 -4.82
CA GLU A 413 3.52 13.77 -4.09
C GLU A 413 3.79 13.61 -2.59
N VAL A 414 4.85 12.86 -2.23
CA VAL A 414 5.24 12.64 -0.83
C VAL A 414 5.67 13.94 -0.15
N ARG A 415 6.46 14.80 -0.82
CA ARG A 415 6.87 16.11 -0.27
C ARG A 415 5.67 17.00 0.02
N ARG A 416 4.78 17.17 -0.96
CA ARG A 416 3.56 17.96 -0.78
C ARG A 416 2.68 17.40 0.32
N ARG A 417 2.55 16.07 0.40
CA ARG A 417 1.74 15.45 1.46
C ARG A 417 2.35 15.63 2.84
N ALA A 418 3.66 15.47 2.98
CA ALA A 418 4.38 15.72 4.22
C ALA A 418 4.18 17.17 4.70
N LEU A 419 4.36 18.15 3.81
CA LEU A 419 4.12 19.56 4.13
C LEU A 419 2.65 19.85 4.48
N ALA A 420 1.71 19.28 3.72
CA ALA A 420 0.28 19.45 4.01
C ALA A 420 -0.08 18.89 5.40
N LEU A 421 0.46 17.73 5.77
CA LEU A 421 0.26 17.14 7.11
C LEU A 421 0.88 18.03 8.21
N LEU A 422 2.12 18.49 8.03
CA LEU A 422 2.75 19.40 8.98
C LEU A 422 1.98 20.73 9.09
N GLY A 423 1.40 21.21 8.00
CA GLY A 423 0.55 22.41 7.97
C GLY A 423 -0.81 22.25 8.66
N THR A 424 -1.21 21.03 9.06
CA THR A 424 -2.39 20.82 9.91
C THR A 424 -2.10 21.02 11.40
N LEU A 425 -0.83 21.11 11.79
CA LEU A 425 -0.44 21.36 13.17
C LEU A 425 -0.60 22.85 13.52
N PRO A 426 -0.81 23.20 14.80
CA PRO A 426 -0.82 24.60 15.22
C PRO A 426 0.50 25.31 14.86
N PRO A 427 0.47 26.62 14.54
CA PRO A 427 1.69 27.39 14.28
C PRO A 427 2.72 27.23 15.41
N GLY A 428 4.00 27.09 15.04
CA GLY A 428 5.09 26.86 16.00
C GLY A 428 5.20 25.41 16.51
N SER A 429 4.42 24.48 15.98
CA SER A 429 4.44 23.08 16.40
C SER A 429 5.28 22.18 15.48
N SER A 430 5.90 21.16 16.05
CA SER A 430 6.55 20.08 15.31
C SER A 430 6.20 18.71 15.89
N VAL A 431 6.42 17.67 15.10
CA VAL A 431 6.23 16.26 15.50
C VAL A 431 7.46 15.44 15.10
N PRO A 432 7.74 14.31 15.78
CA PRO A 432 8.82 13.43 15.39
C PRO A 432 8.65 12.91 13.94
N PRO A 433 9.75 12.73 13.18
CA PRO A 433 9.68 12.16 11.82
C PRO A 433 9.00 10.80 11.78
N THR A 434 9.13 9.98 12.83
CA THR A 434 8.48 8.68 12.95
C THR A 434 6.96 8.77 12.96
N ALA A 435 6.37 9.79 13.58
CA ALA A 435 4.92 10.02 13.59
C ALA A 435 4.42 10.38 12.19
N LEU A 436 5.14 11.26 11.49
CA LEU A 436 4.82 11.64 10.11
C LEU A 436 4.95 10.44 9.16
N LEU A 437 6.00 9.63 9.29
CA LEU A 437 6.19 8.41 8.51
C LEU A 437 5.10 7.37 8.78
N ALA A 438 4.69 7.18 10.03
CA ALA A 438 3.59 6.29 10.38
C ALA A 438 2.29 6.76 9.71
N ARG A 439 2.00 8.07 9.75
CA ARG A 439 0.84 8.66 9.08
C ARG A 439 0.88 8.46 7.56
N LEU A 440 2.01 8.74 6.91
CA LEU A 440 2.19 8.56 5.46
C LEU A 440 2.04 7.09 5.04
N ARG A 441 2.58 6.15 5.83
CA ARG A 441 2.43 4.71 5.60
C ARG A 441 0.99 4.24 5.77
N TRP A 442 0.24 4.84 6.68
CA TRP A 442 -1.20 4.57 6.79
C TRP A 442 -1.97 5.11 5.59
N GLU A 443 -1.63 6.29 5.07
CA GLU A 443 -2.34 6.88 3.92
C GLU A 443 -2.03 6.21 2.58
N ARG A 444 -0.84 5.63 2.44
CA ARG A 444 -0.36 4.95 1.23
C ARG A 444 0.41 3.66 1.58
N PRO A 445 -0.28 2.61 2.08
CA PRO A 445 0.33 1.41 2.63
C PRO A 445 1.16 0.60 1.63
N LEU A 446 0.79 0.61 0.35
CA LEU A 446 1.47 -0.19 -0.69
C LEU A 446 2.71 0.50 -1.27
N ARG A 447 2.87 1.81 -1.07
CA ARG A 447 4.03 2.55 -1.62
C ARG A 447 5.31 2.38 -0.80
N GLY A 448 5.21 1.89 0.44
CA GLY A 448 6.37 1.60 1.29
C GLY A 448 6.95 0.19 1.14
N ALA A 449 6.31 -0.69 0.36
CA ALA A 449 6.71 -2.09 0.21
C ALA A 449 7.67 -2.35 -0.97
N SER A 450 7.96 -1.32 -1.78
CA SER A 450 8.85 -1.41 -2.96
C SER A 450 10.06 -0.48 -2.86
N ALA A 451 10.53 -0.17 -1.65
CA ALA A 451 11.75 0.61 -1.42
C ALA A 451 12.87 -0.30 -0.92
#